data_AF-A0AAW9RPT9-F1
#
_entry.id   AF-A0AAW9RPT9-F1
#
_cell.length_a   1.000
_cell.length_b   1.000
_cell.length_c   1.000
_cell.angle_alpha   90.00
_cell.angle_beta   90.00
_cell.angle_gamma   90.00
#
_symmetry.space_group_name_H-M   'P 1'
#
loop_
_entity.id
_entity.type
_entity.pdbx_description
1 polymer ?
#
loop_
_entity_poly.entity_id
_entity_poly.type
_entity_poly.pdbx_seq_one_letter_code
_entity_poly.pdbx_strand_id
1 'polypeptide(L)'
;MWKNAGLFSLALLFALIAEAASAQSSGFKLCESTYALCTTAACTPVPGEKDTVSCACDVKTGYSAGQEDCQQVTDTDQGKQIRSRYFPVTSYAVCNNDRDWAWCLDKPCIIDPDDPTKASCTCSTVKDQGPYVIVTDTMTDTTCTTGVISSATVKGIDQITDFLKTTTELKPFPIKVLNSQN
;
A
#
# COMPACT_ATOMS: atom_id res chain seq x y z
N MET A 1 -33.35 6.95 -71.07
CA MET A 1 -31.94 6.90 -71.51
C MET A 1 -31.12 7.86 -70.65
N TRP A 2 -30.06 7.33 -70.04
CA TRP A 2 -29.12 7.97 -69.10
C TRP A 2 -28.47 9.28 -69.61
N LYS A 3 -28.23 10.28 -68.74
CA LYS A 3 -26.88 10.68 -68.24
C LYS A 3 -26.89 11.94 -67.35
N ASN A 4 -26.38 11.76 -66.13
CA ASN A 4 -25.45 12.56 -65.30
C ASN A 4 -25.42 14.10 -65.37
N ALA A 5 -25.47 14.74 -64.19
CA ALA A 5 -24.33 15.48 -63.62
C ALA A 5 -24.70 16.06 -62.24
N GLY A 6 -24.54 15.26 -61.18
CA GLY A 6 -24.54 15.76 -59.79
C GLY A 6 -23.11 15.80 -59.28
N LEU A 7 -22.49 16.98 -59.26
CA LEU A 7 -21.33 17.24 -58.41
C LEU A 7 -21.88 17.49 -57.00
N PHE A 8 -21.71 16.52 -56.11
CA PHE A 8 -21.86 16.73 -54.67
C PHE A 8 -20.51 16.48 -54.00
N SER A 9 -19.99 17.55 -53.42
CA SER A 9 -18.80 17.63 -52.58
C SER A 9 -18.83 16.55 -51.49
N LEU A 10 -17.72 15.80 -51.35
CA LEU A 10 -17.49 14.95 -50.19
C LEU A 10 -16.16 15.37 -49.54
N ALA A 11 -16.25 16.35 -48.63
CA ALA A 11 -15.18 16.65 -47.70
C ALA A 11 -15.23 15.59 -46.58
N LEU A 12 -14.31 14.61 -46.61
CA LEU A 12 -14.11 13.69 -45.49
C LEU A 12 -13.39 14.42 -44.35
N LEU A 13 -14.16 14.84 -43.33
CA LEU A 13 -13.62 15.14 -42.01
C LEU A 13 -13.34 13.81 -41.29
N PHE A 14 -12.08 13.42 -41.20
CA PHE A 14 -11.64 12.38 -40.25
C PHE A 14 -11.53 13.01 -38.86
N ALA A 15 -12.52 12.76 -38.00
CA ALA A 15 -12.44 13.08 -36.58
C ALA A 15 -11.51 12.06 -35.90
N LEU A 16 -10.27 12.46 -35.63
CA LEU A 16 -9.37 11.75 -34.72
C LEU A 16 -9.88 11.96 -33.30
N ILE A 17 -10.64 10.99 -32.80
CA ILE A 17 -11.00 10.92 -31.37
C ILE A 17 -9.73 10.45 -30.65
N ALA A 18 -8.96 11.39 -30.11
CA ALA A 18 -7.89 11.07 -29.19
C ALA A 18 -8.54 10.64 -27.86
N GLU A 19 -8.57 9.34 -27.61
CA GLU A 19 -8.86 8.80 -26.29
C GLU A 19 -7.73 9.22 -25.36
N ALA A 20 -7.95 10.31 -24.62
CA ALA A 20 -7.11 10.67 -23.50
C ALA A 20 -7.25 9.54 -22.47
N ALA A 21 -6.28 8.63 -22.45
CA ALA A 21 -6.13 7.68 -21.36
C ALA A 21 -6.00 8.49 -20.06
N SER A 22 -7.07 8.52 -19.26
CA SER A 22 -7.02 9.09 -17.93
C SER A 22 -6.06 8.25 -17.12
N ALA A 23 -4.87 8.78 -16.84
CA ALA A 23 -3.96 8.19 -15.87
C ALA A 23 -4.72 8.13 -14.53
N GLN A 24 -5.13 6.93 -14.12
CA GLN A 24 -5.76 6.72 -12.83
C GLN A 24 -4.72 7.15 -11.78
N SER A 25 -4.98 8.27 -11.10
CA SER A 25 -4.20 8.63 -9.92
C SER A 25 -4.26 7.44 -8.97
N SER A 26 -3.11 6.89 -8.59
CA SER A 26 -3.01 5.72 -7.72
C SER A 26 -3.56 5.98 -6.32
N GLY A 27 -3.99 7.21 -6.02
CA GLY A 27 -4.51 7.65 -4.73
C GLY A 27 -3.43 7.83 -3.67
N PHE A 28 -2.19 7.42 -3.96
CA PHE A 28 -1.06 7.56 -3.05
C PHE A 28 -0.49 8.97 -3.05
N LYS A 29 0.04 9.35 -1.90
CA LYS A 29 0.68 10.61 -1.59
C LYS A 29 2.04 10.31 -0.97
N LEU A 30 3.03 11.12 -1.33
CA LEU A 30 4.35 11.07 -0.74
C LEU A 30 4.42 12.09 0.40
N CYS A 31 4.87 11.67 1.57
CA CYS A 31 4.91 12.48 2.77
C CYS A 31 6.29 12.42 3.41
N GLU A 32 6.87 13.57 3.71
CA GLU A 32 8.01 13.70 4.61
C GLU A 32 7.49 13.97 6.02
N SER A 33 7.60 12.99 6.92
CA SER A 33 7.04 13.07 8.27
C SER A 33 7.67 12.03 9.19
N THR A 34 7.31 12.08 10.48
CA THR A 34 7.49 10.94 11.38
C THR A 34 6.30 10.00 11.24
N TYR A 35 6.57 8.72 11.01
CA TYR A 35 5.57 7.71 10.69
C TYR A 35 5.90 6.36 11.34
N ALA A 36 4.89 5.49 11.44
CA ALA A 36 5.08 4.11 11.87
C ALA A 36 5.30 3.20 10.65
N LEU A 37 6.39 2.44 10.64
CA LEU A 37 6.70 1.43 9.63
C LEU A 37 6.23 0.07 10.12
N CYS A 38 5.08 -0.38 9.61
CA CYS A 38 4.44 -1.61 10.05
C CYS A 38 4.66 -2.81 9.11
N THR A 39 5.42 -2.66 8.02
CA THR A 39 5.45 -3.64 6.93
C THR A 39 5.88 -5.07 7.34
N THR A 40 6.57 -5.22 8.48
CA THR A 40 6.97 -6.52 9.07
C THR A 40 6.40 -6.72 10.48
N ALA A 41 5.50 -5.85 10.92
CA ALA A 41 5.01 -5.81 12.30
C ALA A 41 4.16 -7.04 12.62
N ALA A 42 4.50 -7.70 13.73
CA ALA A 42 3.63 -8.70 14.35
C ALA A 42 2.47 -8.00 15.07
N CYS A 43 1.30 -8.64 15.02
CA CYS A 43 0.06 -8.09 15.52
C CYS A 43 -0.61 -9.02 16.52
N THR A 44 -1.30 -8.44 17.49
CA THR A 44 -2.05 -9.14 18.53
C THR A 44 -3.51 -8.67 18.51
N PRO A 45 -4.50 -9.56 18.68
CA PRO A 45 -5.90 -9.14 18.79
C PRO A 45 -6.11 -8.16 19.95
N VAL A 46 -6.92 -7.13 19.71
CA VAL A 46 -7.31 -6.20 20.79
C VAL A 46 -8.45 -6.83 21.59
N PRO A 47 -8.29 -7.02 22.92
CA PRO A 47 -9.34 -7.63 23.75
C PRO A 47 -10.67 -6.87 23.67
N GLY A 48 -11.74 -7.59 23.33
CA GLY A 48 -13.08 -7.00 23.23
C GLY A 48 -13.40 -6.31 21.91
N GLU A 49 -12.45 -6.20 20.99
CA GLU A 49 -12.66 -5.62 19.66
C GLU A 49 -12.57 -6.68 18.56
N LYS A 50 -13.66 -6.87 17.83
CA LYS A 50 -13.68 -7.80 16.70
C LYS A 50 -12.97 -7.19 15.50
N ASP A 51 -12.18 -8.01 14.80
CA ASP A 51 -11.48 -7.65 13.57
C ASP A 51 -10.49 -6.46 13.74
N THR A 52 -10.07 -6.19 14.98
CA THR A 52 -9.04 -5.20 15.31
C THR A 52 -7.81 -5.89 15.92
N VAL A 53 -6.63 -5.49 15.46
CA VAL A 53 -5.35 -5.93 16.04
C VAL A 53 -4.47 -4.73 16.35
N SER A 54 -3.65 -4.88 17.38
CA SER A 54 -2.57 -3.97 17.72
C SER A 54 -1.26 -4.51 17.14
N CYS A 55 -0.60 -3.74 16.28
CA CYS A 55 0.66 -4.10 15.65
C CYS A 55 1.81 -3.26 16.20
N ALA A 56 2.93 -3.93 16.52
CA ALA A 56 4.14 -3.29 17.03
C ALA A 56 5.03 -2.84 15.86
N CYS A 57 5.07 -1.53 15.61
CA CYS A 57 5.75 -0.94 14.46
C CYS A 57 6.95 -0.09 14.88
N ASP A 58 7.90 0.07 13.96
CA ASP A 58 9.03 0.98 14.18
C ASP A 58 8.65 2.42 13.84
N VAL A 59 9.07 3.38 14.66
CA VAL A 59 8.96 4.81 14.33
C VAL A 59 10.14 5.20 13.45
N LYS A 60 9.85 5.85 12.32
CA LYS A 60 10.82 6.37 11.36
C LYS A 60 10.51 7.82 11.04
N THR A 61 11.51 8.55 10.54
CA THR A 61 11.35 9.90 10.02
C THR A 61 11.93 9.97 8.61
N GLY A 62 11.21 10.62 7.69
CA GLY A 62 11.62 10.81 6.31
C GLY A 62 10.48 10.62 5.33
N TYR A 63 10.81 10.41 4.06
CA TYR A 63 9.83 10.14 3.01
C TYR A 63 9.18 8.77 3.18
N SER A 64 7.87 8.75 3.05
CA SER A 64 7.02 7.55 3.06
C SER A 64 5.79 7.78 2.21
N ALA A 65 5.03 6.72 1.91
CA ALA A 65 3.81 6.80 1.12
C ALA A 65 2.58 6.27 1.87
N GLY A 66 1.43 6.86 1.55
CA GLY A 66 0.11 6.51 2.07
C GLY A 66 -0.97 7.03 1.14
N GLN A 67 -2.23 6.69 1.38
CA GLN A 67 -3.40 7.18 0.64
C GLN A 67 -4.05 8.38 1.34
N GLU A 68 -4.02 8.38 2.66
CA GLU A 68 -4.47 9.50 3.49
C GLU A 68 -3.52 10.70 3.43
N ASP A 69 -4.03 11.89 3.74
CA ASP A 69 -3.22 13.11 3.76
C ASP A 69 -2.03 13.01 4.72
N CYS A 70 -0.95 13.72 4.38
CA CYS A 70 0.23 13.80 5.22
C CYS A 70 -0.15 14.39 6.58
N GLN A 71 0.25 13.70 7.65
CA GLN A 71 -0.03 14.11 9.03
C GLN A 71 1.30 14.29 9.74
N GLN A 72 1.46 15.42 10.41
CA GLN A 72 2.53 15.63 11.37
C GLN A 72 2.16 15.02 12.72
N VAL A 73 3.16 14.77 13.57
CA VAL A 73 2.94 14.26 14.93
C VAL A 73 1.89 15.12 15.64
N THR A 74 0.87 14.47 16.19
CA THR A 74 -0.25 15.14 16.86
C THR A 74 -0.33 14.66 18.31
N ASP A 75 -0.44 15.57 19.26
CA ASP A 75 -0.68 15.19 20.66
C ASP A 75 -2.16 14.83 20.85
N THR A 76 -2.40 13.72 21.55
CA THR A 76 -3.74 13.20 21.89
C THR A 76 -3.77 12.80 23.37
N ASP A 77 -4.96 12.53 23.91
CA ASP A 77 -5.12 12.02 25.28
C ASP A 77 -4.43 10.65 25.49
N GLN A 78 -4.14 9.92 24.41
CA GLN A 78 -3.46 8.63 24.45
C GLN A 78 -1.95 8.74 24.25
N GLY A 79 -1.42 9.94 23.97
CA GLY A 79 -0.01 10.20 23.69
C GLY A 79 0.24 10.79 22.31
N LYS A 80 1.48 10.73 21.85
CA LYS A 80 1.88 11.25 20.53
C LYS A 80 1.41 10.31 19.43
N GLN A 81 0.48 10.79 18.62
CA GLN A 81 -0.08 10.06 17.50
C GLN A 81 0.67 10.36 16.19
N ILE A 82 0.95 9.30 15.45
CA ILE A 82 1.43 9.31 14.07
C ILE A 82 0.56 8.37 13.22
N ARG A 83 0.85 8.27 11.93
CA ARG A 83 0.20 7.30 11.04
C ARG A 83 1.18 6.23 10.58
N SER A 84 0.67 5.03 10.38
CA SER A 84 1.40 3.99 9.68
C SER A 84 1.51 4.34 8.20
N ARG A 85 2.72 4.22 7.65
CA ARG A 85 3.02 4.53 6.25
C ARG A 85 3.91 3.45 5.64
N TYR A 86 3.89 3.38 4.31
CA TYR A 86 4.73 2.48 3.54
C TYR A 86 6.10 3.10 3.28
N PHE A 87 7.13 2.26 3.44
CA PHE A 87 8.46 2.50 2.91
C PHE A 87 8.84 1.30 2.01
N PRO A 88 9.51 1.54 0.86
CA PRO A 88 9.92 0.49 -0.08
C PRO A 88 10.55 -0.73 0.57
N VAL A 89 10.11 -1.90 0.12
CA VAL A 89 10.67 -3.20 0.51
C VAL A 89 11.53 -3.77 -0.59
N THR A 90 12.40 -4.71 -0.26
CA THR A 90 13.33 -5.36 -1.21
C THR A 90 12.91 -6.78 -1.57
N SER A 91 12.06 -7.41 -0.75
CA SER A 91 11.75 -8.83 -0.84
C SER A 91 10.42 -9.15 -0.16
N TYR A 92 9.66 -10.08 -0.74
CA TYR A 92 8.48 -10.64 -0.09
C TYR A 92 8.16 -12.05 -0.59
N ALA A 93 7.43 -12.81 0.20
CA ALA A 93 6.75 -14.04 -0.22
C ALA A 93 5.26 -13.75 -0.48
N VAL A 94 4.69 -14.38 -1.50
CA VAL A 94 3.23 -14.37 -1.75
C VAL A 94 2.58 -15.52 -0.99
N CYS A 95 1.59 -15.21 -0.19
CA CYS A 95 0.79 -16.19 0.55
C CYS A 95 -0.61 -16.27 -0.06
N ASN A 96 -1.09 -17.49 -0.28
CA ASN A 96 -2.42 -17.78 -0.80
C ASN A 96 -3.06 -18.86 0.07
N ASN A 97 -3.63 -18.45 1.19
CA ASN A 97 -4.31 -19.29 2.16
C ASN A 97 -5.32 -18.45 2.96
N ASP A 98 -6.05 -19.09 3.88
CA ASP A 98 -7.13 -18.46 4.66
C ASP A 98 -6.64 -17.79 5.95
N ARG A 99 -5.33 -17.54 6.08
CA ARG A 99 -4.77 -16.91 7.28
C ARG A 99 -5.10 -15.41 7.29
N ASP A 100 -5.67 -14.97 8.39
CA ASP A 100 -5.87 -13.55 8.69
C ASP A 100 -4.55 -12.76 8.65
N TRP A 101 -4.59 -11.56 8.08
CA TRP A 101 -3.48 -10.61 8.09
C TRP A 101 -3.98 -9.21 8.45
N ALA A 102 -3.08 -8.28 8.81
CA ALA A 102 -3.46 -6.96 9.28
C ALA A 102 -3.24 -5.88 8.21
N TRP A 103 -4.23 -5.04 7.96
CA TRP A 103 -4.08 -3.85 7.13
C TRP A 103 -3.80 -2.64 8.01
N CYS A 104 -2.53 -2.22 8.02
CA CYS A 104 -2.06 -1.09 8.82
C CYS A 104 -1.85 0.20 8.02
N LEU A 105 -1.89 0.20 6.69
CA LEU A 105 -1.62 1.42 5.93
C LEU A 105 -2.58 2.55 6.34
N ASP A 106 -1.99 3.70 6.68
CA ASP A 106 -2.64 4.94 7.13
C ASP A 106 -3.42 4.89 8.45
N LYS A 107 -3.35 3.76 9.16
CA LYS A 107 -3.96 3.60 10.48
C LYS A 107 -3.28 4.47 11.54
N PRO A 108 -4.03 4.93 12.56
CA PRO A 108 -3.46 5.69 13.66
C PRO A 108 -2.56 4.81 14.52
N CYS A 109 -1.48 5.40 15.00
CA CYS A 109 -0.49 4.76 15.83
C CYS A 109 -0.09 5.68 16.98
N ILE A 110 0.04 5.13 18.18
CA ILE A 110 0.53 5.84 19.35
C ILE A 110 1.99 5.47 19.56
N ILE A 111 2.86 6.48 19.63
CA ILE A 111 4.28 6.31 19.97
C ILE A 111 4.37 5.83 21.42
N ASP A 112 5.18 4.80 21.66
CA ASP A 112 5.44 4.29 22.99
C ASP A 112 6.20 5.36 23.80
N PRO A 113 5.67 5.79 24.98
CA PRO A 113 6.31 6.81 25.80
C PRO A 113 7.63 6.35 26.43
N ASP A 114 7.83 5.04 26.61
CA ASP A 114 9.02 4.44 27.20
C ASP A 114 10.08 4.12 26.13
N ASP A 115 9.66 3.84 24.89
CA ASP A 115 10.53 3.67 23.72
C ASP A 115 10.01 4.45 22.49
N PRO A 116 10.44 5.70 22.27
CA PRO A 116 9.96 6.52 21.16
C PRO A 116 10.37 6.00 19.77
N THR A 117 11.16 4.92 19.69
CA THR A 117 11.45 4.22 18.43
C THR A 117 10.37 3.20 18.06
N LYS A 118 9.36 3.02 18.92
CA LYS A 118 8.26 2.08 18.75
C LYS A 118 6.92 2.79 18.76
N ALA A 119 5.96 2.21 18.04
CA ALA A 119 4.58 2.65 18.06
C ALA A 119 3.62 1.46 18.00
N SER A 120 2.49 1.60 18.66
CA SER A 120 1.37 0.65 18.63
C SER A 120 0.32 1.16 17.66
N CYS A 121 0.08 0.43 16.56
CA CYS A 121 -0.89 0.80 15.55
C CYS A 121 -2.17 -0.04 15.67
N THR A 122 -3.33 0.62 15.60
CA THR A 122 -4.64 -0.06 15.61
C THR A 122 -5.05 -0.39 14.19
N CYS A 123 -4.85 -1.64 13.78
CA CYS A 123 -5.02 -2.11 12.41
C CYS A 123 -6.26 -2.99 12.25
N SER A 124 -6.79 -3.02 11.03
CA SER A 124 -7.93 -3.87 10.69
C SER A 124 -7.44 -5.26 10.33
N THR A 125 -8.11 -6.29 10.83
CA THR A 125 -7.91 -7.67 10.37
C THR A 125 -8.58 -7.83 9.01
N VAL A 126 -7.90 -8.47 8.08
CA VAL A 126 -8.37 -8.71 6.72
C VAL A 126 -8.39 -10.20 6.44
N LYS A 127 -9.46 -10.62 5.76
CA LYS A 127 -9.74 -11.98 5.31
C LYS A 127 -10.27 -11.95 3.89
N ASP A 128 -10.13 -13.05 3.16
CA ASP A 128 -10.81 -13.29 1.88
C ASP A 128 -10.56 -12.24 0.78
N GLN A 129 -9.43 -11.52 0.81
CA GLN A 129 -9.04 -10.51 -0.20
C GLN A 129 -8.07 -11.06 -1.27
N GLY A 130 -7.95 -12.39 -1.36
CA GLY A 130 -7.02 -13.06 -2.27
C GLY A 130 -5.56 -13.05 -1.78
N PRO A 131 -4.58 -13.31 -2.68
CA PRO A 131 -3.18 -13.40 -2.32
C PRO A 131 -2.63 -12.11 -1.69
N TYR A 132 -1.87 -12.29 -0.62
CA TYR A 132 -1.25 -11.21 0.15
C TYR A 132 0.25 -11.45 0.29
N VAL A 133 1.00 -10.42 0.71
CA VAL A 133 2.46 -10.50 0.80
C VAL A 133 2.94 -10.58 2.24
N ILE A 134 3.99 -11.35 2.49
CA ILE A 134 4.75 -11.27 3.73
C ILE A 134 6.14 -10.77 3.38
N VAL A 135 6.49 -9.59 3.89
CA VAL A 135 7.79 -8.98 3.65
C VAL A 135 8.82 -9.70 4.51
N THR A 136 9.80 -10.31 3.85
CA THR A 136 10.83 -11.16 4.44
C THR A 136 11.92 -11.40 3.40
N ASP A 137 13.15 -11.61 3.87
CA ASP A 137 14.29 -11.98 3.02
C ASP A 137 14.39 -13.48 2.76
N THR A 138 13.72 -14.29 3.58
CA THR A 138 13.76 -15.75 3.50
C THR A 138 12.37 -16.35 3.57
N MET A 139 12.17 -17.43 2.82
CA MET A 139 10.94 -18.21 2.84
C MET A 139 11.18 -19.53 3.56
N THR A 140 10.30 -19.83 4.51
CA THR A 140 10.24 -21.07 5.27
C THR A 140 8.81 -21.61 5.23
N ASP A 141 8.61 -22.84 5.70
CA ASP A 141 7.29 -23.47 5.78
C ASP A 141 6.32 -22.71 6.73
N THR A 142 6.86 -21.82 7.57
CA THR A 142 6.09 -21.03 8.55
C THR A 142 5.75 -19.62 8.08
N THR A 143 6.37 -19.13 7.00
CA THR A 143 6.22 -17.74 6.51
C THR A 143 4.75 -17.35 6.30
N CYS A 144 3.96 -18.24 5.71
CA CYS A 144 2.56 -17.96 5.39
C CYS A 144 1.57 -18.45 6.45
N THR A 145 2.00 -19.09 7.54
CA THR A 145 1.10 -19.78 8.49
C THR A 145 1.16 -19.24 9.91
N THR A 146 2.11 -18.37 10.23
CA THR A 146 2.37 -17.95 11.62
C THR A 146 1.84 -16.56 11.96
N GLY A 147 1.02 -16.47 13.01
CA GLY A 147 0.59 -15.22 13.65
C GLY A 147 -0.25 -14.31 12.76
N VAL A 148 -0.60 -13.11 13.21
CA VAL A 148 -1.14 -12.04 12.35
C VAL A 148 -0.03 -11.05 12.10
N ILE A 149 0.23 -10.72 10.84
CA ILE A 149 1.31 -9.80 10.43
C ILE A 149 0.68 -8.70 9.58
N SER A 150 1.17 -7.48 9.74
CA SER A 150 0.82 -6.36 8.88
C SER A 150 1.28 -6.60 7.44
N SER A 151 0.36 -6.45 6.49
CA SER A 151 0.53 -6.91 5.12
C SER A 151 -0.29 -6.05 4.14
N ALA A 152 -0.19 -6.40 2.87
CA ALA A 152 -0.97 -5.85 1.76
C ALA A 152 -1.26 -6.96 0.74
N THR A 153 -2.26 -6.72 -0.10
CA THR A 153 -2.48 -7.56 -1.29
C THR A 153 -1.33 -7.38 -2.28
N VAL A 154 -1.12 -8.38 -3.15
CA VAL A 154 -0.11 -8.28 -4.25
C VAL A 154 -0.36 -7.02 -5.09
N LYS A 155 -1.63 -6.79 -5.47
CA LYS A 155 -2.04 -5.59 -6.21
C LYS A 155 -1.71 -4.29 -5.46
N GLY A 156 -1.90 -4.25 -4.14
CA GLY A 156 -1.59 -3.06 -3.34
C GLY A 156 -0.10 -2.71 -3.37
N ILE A 157 0.78 -3.71 -3.27
CA ILE A 157 2.23 -3.55 -3.40
C ILE A 157 2.60 -3.06 -4.80
N ASP A 158 2.00 -3.62 -5.85
CA ASP A 158 2.27 -3.21 -7.23
C ASP A 158 1.88 -1.74 -7.45
N GLN A 159 0.68 -1.35 -7.01
CA GLN A 159 0.18 0.01 -7.18
C GLN A 159 1.03 1.06 -6.45
N ILE A 160 1.47 0.78 -5.21
CA ILE A 160 2.32 1.72 -4.47
C ILE A 160 3.75 1.74 -5.03
N THR A 161 4.25 0.60 -5.53
CA THR A 161 5.54 0.52 -6.22
C THR A 161 5.53 1.34 -7.50
N ASP A 162 4.46 1.24 -8.29
CA ASP A 162 4.29 2.03 -9.52
C ASP A 162 4.17 3.52 -9.22
N PHE A 163 3.45 3.90 -8.15
CA PHE A 163 3.42 5.28 -7.67
C PHE A 163 4.83 5.79 -7.32
N LEU A 164 5.63 5.03 -6.57
CA LEU A 164 6.96 5.48 -6.19
C LEU A 164 7.94 5.57 -7.37
N LYS A 165 7.65 4.94 -8.51
CA LYS A 165 8.43 5.17 -9.74
C LYS A 165 8.27 6.61 -10.24
N THR A 166 7.14 7.28 -9.94
CA THR A 166 6.85 8.65 -10.39
C THR A 166 7.41 9.74 -9.48
N THR A 167 7.84 9.42 -8.26
CA THR A 167 8.37 10.38 -7.26
C THR A 167 9.88 10.55 -7.37
N THR A 168 10.45 11.67 -6.96
CA THR A 168 11.91 11.92 -7.04
C THR A 168 12.66 11.62 -5.74
N GLU A 169 11.99 11.81 -4.61
CA GLU A 169 12.56 11.81 -3.26
C GLU A 169 12.62 10.40 -2.66
N LEU A 170 11.69 9.53 -3.08
CA LEU A 170 11.63 8.13 -2.67
C LEU A 170 11.36 7.26 -3.89
N LYS A 171 12.30 6.41 -4.27
CA LYS A 171 12.16 5.43 -5.34
C LYS A 171 11.96 4.04 -4.76
N PRO A 172 11.23 3.14 -5.44
CA PRO A 172 11.15 1.75 -5.01
C PRO A 172 12.51 1.07 -5.21
N PHE A 173 12.77 0.05 -4.41
CA PHE A 173 13.86 -0.87 -4.67
C PHE A 173 13.45 -1.91 -5.72
N PRO A 174 14.41 -2.57 -6.41
CA PRO A 174 14.12 -3.82 -7.09
C PRO A 174 13.59 -4.84 -6.08
N ILE A 175 12.36 -5.31 -6.29
CA ILE A 175 11.71 -6.26 -5.37
C ILE A 175 11.96 -7.69 -5.85
N LYS A 176 12.43 -8.55 -4.94
CA LYS A 176 12.55 -9.99 -5.14
C LYS A 176 11.31 -10.72 -4.58
N VAL A 177 10.53 -11.34 -5.46
CA VAL A 177 9.46 -12.26 -5.03
C VAL A 177 10.08 -13.63 -4.75
N LEU A 178 9.99 -14.09 -3.51
CA LEU A 178 10.73 -15.29 -3.07
C LEU A 178 10.17 -16.61 -3.61
N ASN A 179 8.89 -16.63 -3.97
CA ASN A 179 8.18 -17.80 -4.48
C ASN A 179 7.41 -17.52 -5.78
N SER A 180 7.93 -16.62 -6.61
CA SER A 180 7.44 -16.51 -7.97
C SER A 180 7.58 -17.89 -8.64
N GLN A 181 6.45 -18.47 -9.04
CA GLN A 181 6.46 -19.58 -9.99
C GLN A 181 7.10 -19.04 -11.28
N ASN A 182 8.16 -19.69 -11.76
CA ASN A 182 8.64 -19.46 -13.13
C ASN A 182 7.60 -19.95 -14.14
#